data_AF-A0A3Q0JE11-F1
#
_entry.id   AF-A0A3Q0JE11-F1
#
_cell.length_a   1.000
_cell.length_b   1.000
_cell.length_c   1.000
_cell.angle_alpha   90.00
_cell.angle_beta   90.00
_cell.angle_gamma   90.00
#
_symmetry.space_group_name_H-M   'P 1'
#
loop_
_entity.id
_entity.type
_entity.pdbx_description
1 polymer ?
#
loop_
_entity_poly.entity_id
_entity_poly.type
_entity_poly.pdbx_seq_one_letter_code
_entity_poly.pdbx_strand_id
1 'polypeptide(L)'
;MDKLIVDQNGKSTISNDGATIMKLLDIVHPAAKTLVDIAKSQDAEVGDGTTSVVLLAGEILKQVKPYVEEGVHPRIVIKAVRKATSMALQKIDELAVKIQKSDSGEYRGLLEKCAATALSSKLIHQQKGFFSKMVVDAVMSLDDLLPLNMIGIKKVAGGALEDSLLVDGVSFKKTFAYAGFEMQPKTYKNPKIALLNIELELKAERDNAEIRLDSVEEYQKVVDAEWKILYEKLDKIHASGAQVVLSKLPIGDVATQYFADRDMFCAGRVPEEDLKRTMKACGGAVMTTAHDLNDSVLGTCAVFDERQIGSESCAENILLSNCWYGVDITKEDISDNMESCVWEPAIVKKNAITAASEAACLVLSVDETIKNPKAGGEGGQGMPMPGRGRGRPM
;
A
#
# COMPACT_ATOMS: atom_id res chain seq x y z
N MET A 1 17.72 4.25 13.94
CA MET A 1 18.84 4.31 12.97
C MET A 1 18.48 3.47 11.78
N ASP A 2 18.37 4.10 10.61
CA ASP A 2 17.89 3.45 9.39
C ASP A 2 18.91 2.44 8.85
N LYS A 3 18.44 1.56 7.97
CA LYS A 3 19.24 0.55 7.26
C LYS A 3 19.12 0.76 5.76
N LEU A 4 20.26 0.99 5.11
CA LEU A 4 20.41 0.89 3.67
C LEU A 4 20.61 -0.58 3.32
N ILE A 5 19.69 -1.14 2.54
CA ILE A 5 19.76 -2.49 1.98
C ILE A 5 19.89 -2.35 0.47
N VAL A 6 20.78 -3.13 -0.14
CA VAL A 6 20.94 -3.21 -1.60
C VAL A 6 20.56 -4.62 -2.02
N ASP A 7 19.52 -4.72 -2.85
CA ASP A 7 19.06 -5.97 -3.44
C ASP A 7 20.05 -6.49 -4.50
N GLN A 8 19.96 -7.79 -4.85
CA GLN A 8 20.78 -8.43 -5.89
C GLN A 8 20.66 -7.71 -7.25
N ASN A 9 19.51 -7.07 -7.50
CA ASN A 9 19.24 -6.24 -8.68
C ASN A 9 19.88 -4.83 -8.61
N GLY A 10 20.75 -4.55 -7.64
CA GLY A 10 21.39 -3.24 -7.44
C GLY A 10 20.47 -2.15 -6.86
N LYS A 11 19.20 -2.47 -6.59
CA LYS A 11 18.21 -1.53 -6.06
C LYS A 11 18.48 -1.24 -4.59
N SER A 12 18.87 0.00 -4.29
CA SER A 12 18.95 0.52 -2.93
C SER A 12 17.56 0.79 -2.34
N THR A 13 17.36 0.40 -1.08
CA THR A 13 16.20 0.74 -0.27
C THR A 13 16.66 1.14 1.12
N ILE A 14 16.19 2.29 1.63
CA ILE A 14 16.43 2.75 2.99
C ILE A 14 15.15 2.52 3.80
N SER A 15 15.25 1.86 4.96
CA SER A 15 14.11 1.68 5.87
C SER A 15 14.53 1.70 7.34
N ASN A 16 13.61 2.09 8.20
CA ASN A 16 13.66 1.96 9.66
C ASN A 16 12.75 0.82 10.15
N ASP A 17 11.66 0.54 9.42
CA ASP A 17 10.68 -0.49 9.75
C ASP A 17 11.28 -1.91 9.64
N GLY A 18 11.17 -2.65 10.74
CA GLY A 18 11.62 -4.03 10.88
C GLY A 18 10.94 -5.00 9.93
N ALA A 19 9.65 -4.83 9.61
CA ALA A 19 8.95 -5.73 8.68
C ALA A 19 9.49 -5.60 7.26
N THR A 20 9.71 -4.37 6.78
CA THR A 20 10.34 -4.07 5.48
C THR A 20 11.79 -4.54 5.42
N ILE A 21 12.57 -4.34 6.49
CA ILE A 21 13.94 -4.87 6.60
C ILE A 21 13.92 -6.40 6.51
N MET A 22 13.07 -7.07 7.28
CA MET A 22 12.96 -8.55 7.32
C MET A 22 12.34 -9.16 6.05
N LYS A 23 11.67 -8.36 5.21
CA LYS A 23 11.22 -8.75 3.85
C LYS A 23 12.33 -8.66 2.80
N LEU A 24 13.35 -7.83 3.01
CA LEU A 24 14.45 -7.57 2.07
C LEU A 24 15.73 -8.39 2.36
N LEU A 25 15.84 -8.99 3.55
CA LEU A 25 16.96 -9.86 3.92
C LEU A 25 16.70 -11.32 3.52
N ASP A 26 17.68 -11.96 2.88
CA ASP A 26 17.64 -13.40 2.58
C ASP A 26 17.93 -14.22 3.86
N ILE A 27 16.85 -14.71 4.48
CA ILE A 27 16.90 -15.37 5.80
C ILE A 27 16.73 -16.88 5.64
N VAL A 28 17.88 -17.56 5.51
CA VAL A 28 17.99 -19.00 5.26
C VAL A 28 17.72 -19.86 6.52
N HIS A 29 17.91 -19.32 7.72
CA HIS A 29 17.82 -20.08 8.97
C HIS A 29 16.36 -20.25 9.45
N PRO A 30 15.84 -21.49 9.68
CA PRO A 30 14.43 -21.71 10.01
C PRO A 30 13.92 -20.93 11.23
N ALA A 31 14.66 -20.94 12.34
CA ALA A 31 14.27 -20.19 13.55
C ALA A 31 14.44 -18.66 13.43
N ALA A 32 15.14 -18.16 12.41
CA ALA A 32 15.15 -16.73 12.10
C ALA A 32 13.96 -16.35 11.20
N LYS A 33 13.54 -17.27 10.31
CA LYS A 33 12.34 -17.07 9.47
C LYS A 33 11.05 -16.96 10.29
N THR A 34 10.93 -17.65 11.42
CA THR A 34 9.77 -17.48 12.32
C THR A 34 9.67 -16.05 12.87
N LEU A 35 10.80 -15.40 13.16
CA LEU A 35 10.85 -13.98 13.55
C LEU A 35 10.46 -13.04 12.38
N VAL A 36 10.83 -13.39 11.15
CA VAL A 36 10.40 -12.67 9.93
C VAL A 36 8.89 -12.74 9.75
N ASP A 37 8.31 -13.93 9.87
CA ASP A 37 6.88 -14.14 9.63
C ASP A 37 6.03 -13.52 10.75
N ILE A 38 6.56 -13.42 11.98
CA ILE A 38 5.93 -12.69 13.09
C ILE A 38 6.05 -11.16 12.93
N ALA A 39 7.16 -10.64 12.40
CA ALA A 39 7.27 -9.23 12.02
C ALA A 39 6.24 -8.84 10.93
N LYS A 40 5.98 -9.74 9.97
CA LYS A 40 4.90 -9.57 8.98
C LYS A 40 3.50 -9.63 9.59
N SER A 41 3.29 -10.47 10.61
CA SER A 41 1.98 -10.55 11.29
C SER A 41 1.64 -9.26 12.03
N GLN A 42 2.59 -8.70 12.78
CA GLN A 42 2.44 -7.40 13.45
C GLN A 42 2.18 -6.27 12.45
N ASP A 43 2.90 -6.26 11.32
CA ASP A 43 2.73 -5.32 10.20
C ASP A 43 1.34 -5.40 9.55
N ALA A 44 0.75 -6.60 9.45
CA ALA A 44 -0.57 -6.82 8.87
C ALA A 44 -1.74 -6.55 9.85
N GLU A 45 -1.57 -6.82 11.15
CA GLU A 45 -2.61 -6.62 12.17
C GLU A 45 -2.65 -5.19 12.74
N VAL A 46 -1.47 -4.56 12.89
CA VAL A 46 -1.30 -3.33 13.69
C VAL A 46 -0.50 -2.26 12.94
N GLY A 47 0.46 -2.66 12.08
CA GLY A 47 1.27 -1.74 11.28
C GLY A 47 2.38 -0.98 12.03
N ASP A 48 2.50 -1.16 13.35
CA ASP A 48 3.55 -0.56 14.17
C ASP A 48 4.09 -1.52 15.25
N GLY A 49 5.28 -1.21 15.78
CA GLY A 49 5.99 -2.04 16.76
C GLY A 49 6.70 -3.26 16.15
N THR A 50 6.73 -3.41 14.83
CA THR A 50 7.32 -4.54 14.08
C THR A 50 8.74 -4.91 14.57
N THR A 51 9.61 -3.91 14.69
CA THR A 51 10.98 -4.03 15.22
C THR A 51 10.98 -4.46 16.70
N SER A 52 10.06 -3.94 17.52
CA SER A 52 9.97 -4.24 18.95
C SER A 52 9.55 -5.70 19.22
N VAL A 53 8.68 -6.29 18.39
CA VAL A 53 8.29 -7.71 18.53
C VAL A 53 9.50 -8.63 18.32
N VAL A 54 10.29 -8.37 17.26
CA VAL A 54 11.50 -9.16 16.94
C VAL A 54 12.55 -9.03 18.04
N LEU A 55 12.80 -7.81 18.54
CA LEU A 55 13.75 -7.57 19.63
C LEU A 55 13.29 -8.22 20.95
N LEU A 56 12.01 -8.11 21.29
CA LEU A 56 11.46 -8.73 22.50
C LEU A 56 11.53 -10.26 22.44
N ALA A 57 11.22 -10.87 21.29
CA ALA A 57 11.37 -12.31 21.08
C ALA A 57 12.83 -12.77 21.24
N GLY A 58 13.77 -12.02 20.64
CA GLY A 58 15.20 -12.28 20.77
C GLY A 58 15.72 -12.13 22.20
N GLU A 59 15.28 -11.11 22.93
CA GLU A 59 15.68 -10.90 24.33
C GLU A 59 15.08 -11.95 25.27
N ILE A 60 13.82 -12.38 25.07
CA ILE A 60 13.24 -13.51 25.82
C ILE A 60 14.10 -14.76 25.63
N LEU A 61 14.48 -15.11 24.40
CA LEU A 61 15.35 -16.25 24.11
C LEU A 61 16.74 -16.12 24.77
N LYS A 62 17.31 -14.91 24.76
CA LYS A 62 18.61 -14.59 25.39
C LYS A 62 18.57 -14.68 26.92
N GLN A 63 17.49 -14.25 27.57
CA GLN A 63 17.28 -14.38 29.01
C GLN A 63 16.92 -15.82 29.43
N VAL A 64 16.31 -16.61 28.54
CA VAL A 64 16.04 -18.03 28.76
C VAL A 64 17.30 -18.89 28.67
N LYS A 65 18.24 -18.52 27.79
CA LYS A 65 19.47 -19.26 27.49
C LYS A 65 20.18 -19.87 28.72
N PRO A 66 20.56 -19.13 29.78
CA PRO A 66 21.30 -19.68 30.92
C PRO A 66 20.58 -20.85 31.60
N TYR A 67 19.26 -20.79 31.76
CA TYR A 67 18.49 -21.88 32.38
C TYR A 67 18.51 -23.16 31.53
N VAL A 68 18.59 -23.03 30.19
CA VAL A 68 18.73 -24.19 29.31
C VAL A 68 20.14 -24.78 29.38
N GLU A 69 21.17 -23.93 29.53
CA GLU A 69 22.56 -24.36 29.77
C GLU A 69 22.74 -25.00 31.17
N GLU A 70 21.96 -24.60 32.17
CA GLU A 70 21.82 -25.27 33.48
C GLU A 70 21.00 -26.58 33.44
N GLY A 71 20.45 -26.95 32.28
CA GLY A 71 19.70 -28.20 32.08
C GLY A 71 18.21 -28.14 32.41
N VAL A 72 17.61 -26.95 32.58
CA VAL A 72 16.16 -26.80 32.76
C VAL A 72 15.44 -27.16 31.46
N HIS A 73 14.65 -28.23 31.50
CA HIS A 73 13.91 -28.74 30.34
C HIS A 73 13.03 -27.63 29.68
N PRO A 74 13.17 -27.32 28.38
CA PRO A 74 12.53 -26.16 27.73
C PRO A 74 11.01 -26.05 27.93
N ARG A 75 10.30 -27.18 27.92
CA ARG A 75 8.86 -27.27 28.26
C ARG A 75 8.45 -26.63 29.61
N ILE A 76 9.34 -26.60 30.60
CA ILE A 76 9.12 -25.89 31.89
C ILE A 76 9.18 -24.38 31.66
N VAL A 77 10.18 -23.91 30.91
CA VAL A 77 10.36 -22.50 30.56
C VAL A 77 9.18 -21.99 29.72
N ILE A 78 8.74 -22.74 28.71
CA ILE A 78 7.55 -22.41 27.89
C ILE A 78 6.31 -22.22 28.77
N LYS A 79 6.12 -23.06 29.80
CA LYS A 79 5.01 -22.93 30.76
C LYS A 79 5.14 -21.66 31.61
N ALA A 80 6.36 -21.29 32.01
CA ALA A 80 6.63 -20.07 32.77
C ALA A 80 6.41 -18.80 31.92
N VAL A 81 6.95 -18.76 30.69
CA VAL A 81 6.78 -17.67 29.72
C VAL A 81 5.30 -17.43 29.44
N ARG A 82 4.54 -18.46 29.09
CA ARG A 82 3.08 -18.32 28.86
C ARG A 82 2.32 -17.77 30.05
N LYS A 83 2.67 -18.17 31.29
CA LYS A 83 2.07 -17.60 32.51
C LYS A 83 2.45 -16.12 32.69
N ALA A 84 3.71 -15.76 32.43
CA ALA A 84 4.15 -14.36 32.46
C ALA A 84 3.41 -13.50 31.43
N THR A 85 3.25 -13.97 30.19
CA THR A 85 2.43 -13.34 29.15
C THR A 85 1.01 -13.06 29.64
N SER A 86 0.33 -14.05 30.24
CA SER A 86 -1.04 -13.85 30.75
C SER A 86 -1.13 -12.77 31.82
N MET A 87 -0.18 -12.72 32.76
CA MET A 87 -0.16 -11.69 33.81
C MET A 87 0.17 -10.29 33.24
N ALA A 88 1.08 -10.22 32.25
CA ALA A 88 1.42 -8.96 31.58
C ALA A 88 0.23 -8.39 30.80
N LEU A 89 -0.52 -9.23 30.09
CA LEU A 89 -1.75 -8.82 29.37
C LEU A 89 -2.82 -8.30 30.34
N GLN A 90 -3.04 -8.99 31.47
CA GLN A 90 -3.94 -8.51 32.54
C GLN A 90 -3.51 -7.15 33.07
N LYS A 91 -2.21 -6.94 33.34
CA LYS A 91 -1.70 -5.65 33.81
C LYS A 91 -1.85 -4.53 32.78
N ILE A 92 -1.74 -4.84 31.48
CA ILE A 92 -2.03 -3.87 30.40
C ILE A 92 -3.53 -3.51 30.37
N ASP A 93 -4.44 -4.46 30.59
CA ASP A 93 -5.88 -4.16 30.72
C ASP A 93 -6.21 -3.30 31.94
N GLU A 94 -5.53 -3.49 33.07
CA GLU A 94 -5.67 -2.63 34.27
C GLU A 94 -5.15 -1.20 34.05
N LEU A 95 -4.12 -1.03 33.22
CA LEU A 95 -3.51 0.28 32.92
C LEU A 95 -4.16 0.99 31.71
N ALA A 96 -4.97 0.30 30.92
CA ALA A 96 -5.56 0.84 29.69
C ALA A 96 -6.67 1.87 29.98
N VAL A 97 -6.32 3.15 29.98
CA VAL A 97 -7.28 4.26 30.06
C VAL A 97 -8.21 4.24 28.86
N LYS A 98 -9.51 4.09 29.13
CA LYS A 98 -10.58 4.09 28.12
C LYS A 98 -11.10 5.51 27.95
N ILE A 99 -10.99 6.04 26.73
CA ILE A 99 -11.36 7.40 26.39
C ILE A 99 -12.67 7.38 25.61
N GLN A 100 -13.60 8.28 25.94
CA GLN A 100 -14.93 8.30 25.34
C GLN A 100 -14.90 9.06 24.00
N LYS A 101 -15.76 8.66 23.05
CA LYS A 101 -15.93 9.35 21.76
C LYS A 101 -16.79 10.63 21.84
N SER A 102 -17.18 11.04 23.05
CA SER A 102 -18.16 12.10 23.31
C SER A 102 -17.71 13.47 22.79
N ASP A 103 -16.44 13.81 23.03
CA ASP A 103 -15.89 15.13 22.78
C ASP A 103 -15.03 15.11 21.51
N SER A 104 -15.66 15.46 20.38
CA SER A 104 -15.05 15.34 19.04
C SER A 104 -13.75 16.13 18.87
N GLY A 105 -13.61 17.28 19.53
CA GLY A 105 -12.38 18.08 19.55
C GLY A 105 -11.24 17.41 20.28
N GLU A 106 -11.49 16.88 21.50
CA GLU A 106 -10.47 16.16 22.26
C GLU A 106 -10.11 14.83 21.59
N TYR A 107 -11.10 14.10 21.06
CA TYR A 107 -10.89 12.86 20.32
C TYR A 107 -10.03 13.06 19.06
N ARG A 108 -10.22 14.17 18.33
CA ARG A 108 -9.33 14.53 17.21
C ARG A 108 -7.90 14.81 17.71
N GLY A 109 -7.74 15.66 18.73
CA GLY A 109 -6.44 15.95 19.32
C GLY A 109 -5.73 14.70 19.86
N LEU A 110 -6.48 13.69 20.30
CA LEU A 110 -5.97 12.39 20.70
C LEU A 110 -5.36 11.62 19.53
N LEU A 111 -6.08 11.56 18.40
CA LEU A 111 -5.59 10.90 17.19
C LEU A 111 -4.34 11.59 16.64
N GLU A 112 -4.26 12.93 16.71
CA GLU A 112 -3.08 13.69 16.26
C GLU A 112 -1.84 13.36 17.13
N LYS A 113 -2.01 13.18 18.44
CA LYS A 113 -0.94 12.78 19.37
C LYS A 113 -0.47 11.34 19.15
N CYS A 114 -1.41 10.40 18.93
CA CYS A 114 -1.09 9.02 18.57
C CYS A 114 -0.33 8.93 17.23
N ALA A 115 -0.75 9.71 16.22
CA ALA A 115 -0.05 9.80 14.93
C ALA A 115 1.35 10.40 15.09
N ALA A 116 1.51 11.47 15.88
CA ALA A 116 2.82 12.09 16.15
C ALA A 116 3.79 11.11 16.84
N THR A 117 3.26 10.26 17.72
CA THR A 117 4.02 9.19 18.39
C THR A 117 4.55 8.17 17.37
N ALA A 118 3.68 7.65 16.49
CA ALA A 118 4.07 6.69 15.46
C ALA A 118 4.98 7.29 14.35
N LEU A 119 5.07 8.61 14.22
CA LEU A 119 5.99 9.32 13.32
C LEU A 119 7.36 9.64 13.95
N SER A 120 7.47 9.60 15.28
CA SER A 120 8.65 10.08 16.02
C SER A 120 9.97 9.34 15.74
N SER A 121 9.92 8.07 15.33
CA SER A 121 11.09 7.22 15.07
C SER A 121 11.59 7.25 13.61
N LYS A 122 10.91 8.00 12.75
CA LYS A 122 11.07 7.99 11.28
C LYS A 122 11.70 9.30 10.80
N LEU A 123 12.23 9.31 9.56
CA LEU A 123 12.81 10.50 8.89
C LEU A 123 11.88 11.74 8.90
N ILE A 124 10.57 11.53 9.04
CA ILE A 124 9.53 12.57 9.04
C ILE A 124 9.39 13.27 10.41
N HIS A 125 10.18 12.90 11.44
CA HIS A 125 10.07 13.43 12.81
C HIS A 125 9.94 14.96 12.87
N GLN A 126 10.79 15.69 12.13
CA GLN A 126 10.83 17.15 12.15
C GLN A 126 9.48 17.77 11.77
N GLN A 127 8.72 17.11 10.88
CA GLN A 127 7.43 17.58 10.37
C GLN A 127 6.25 16.80 10.95
N LYS A 128 6.43 16.08 12.07
CA LYS A 128 5.40 15.22 12.68
C LYS A 128 4.08 15.97 12.95
N GLY A 129 4.13 17.24 13.33
CA GLY A 129 2.93 18.05 13.60
C GLY A 129 2.08 18.36 12.36
N PHE A 130 2.72 18.48 11.19
CA PHE A 130 2.05 18.67 9.90
C PHE A 130 1.41 17.36 9.42
N PHE A 131 2.22 16.29 9.36
CA PHE A 131 1.75 14.98 8.90
C PHE A 131 0.73 14.33 9.83
N SER A 132 0.76 14.60 11.15
CA SER A 132 -0.25 14.06 12.08
C SER A 132 -1.65 14.56 11.77
N LYS A 133 -1.80 15.87 11.50
CA LYS A 133 -3.09 16.47 11.10
C LYS A 133 -3.61 15.81 9.82
N MET A 134 -2.76 15.81 8.79
CA MET A 134 -3.04 15.16 7.50
C MET A 134 -3.47 13.68 7.61
N VAL A 135 -2.82 12.90 8.47
CA VAL A 135 -3.18 11.49 8.72
C VAL A 135 -4.53 11.38 9.43
N VAL A 136 -4.84 12.26 10.38
CA VAL A 136 -6.13 12.26 11.07
C VAL A 136 -7.26 12.69 10.14
N ASP A 137 -7.07 13.73 9.32
CA ASP A 137 -8.05 14.15 8.30
C ASP A 137 -8.30 13.03 7.26
N ALA A 138 -7.23 12.36 6.80
CA ALA A 138 -7.33 11.22 5.88
C ALA A 138 -8.01 9.98 6.48
N VAL A 139 -8.00 9.82 7.81
CA VAL A 139 -8.71 8.73 8.52
C VAL A 139 -10.14 9.13 8.86
N MET A 140 -10.41 10.39 9.20
CA MET A 140 -11.75 10.91 9.49
C MET A 140 -12.65 11.04 8.25
N SER A 141 -12.08 11.01 7.04
CA SER A 141 -12.83 10.99 5.78
C SER A 141 -13.26 9.58 5.32
N LEU A 142 -12.94 8.52 6.08
CA LEU A 142 -13.32 7.14 5.77
C LEU A 142 -14.59 6.67 6.51
N ASP A 143 -15.32 5.75 5.87
CA ASP A 143 -16.38 4.94 6.50
C ASP A 143 -15.86 4.22 7.77
N ASP A 144 -16.76 3.86 8.71
CA ASP A 144 -16.47 3.13 9.98
C ASP A 144 -15.64 1.83 9.85
N LEU A 145 -15.49 1.30 8.63
CA LEU A 145 -14.68 0.11 8.33
C LEU A 145 -13.19 0.42 8.04
N LEU A 146 -12.78 1.70 8.03
CA LEU A 146 -11.41 2.22 7.81
C LEU A 146 -10.56 1.41 6.79
N PRO A 147 -11.03 1.21 5.54
CA PRO A 147 -10.30 0.40 4.56
C PRO A 147 -9.02 1.11 4.06
N LEU A 148 -7.86 0.75 4.64
CA LEU A 148 -6.53 1.32 4.35
C LEU A 148 -6.24 1.51 2.85
N ASN A 149 -6.69 0.57 2.01
CA ASN A 149 -6.53 0.61 0.56
C ASN A 149 -7.10 1.89 -0.11
N MET A 150 -8.03 2.59 0.53
CA MET A 150 -8.59 3.84 0.01
C MET A 150 -7.60 5.01 0.13
N ILE A 151 -6.75 5.05 1.17
CA ILE A 151 -5.75 6.11 1.36
C ILE A 151 -4.62 5.95 0.32
N GLY A 152 -4.66 6.76 -0.73
CA GLY A 152 -3.72 6.71 -1.86
C GLY A 152 -2.55 7.69 -1.71
N ILE A 153 -1.38 7.22 -1.26
CA ILE A 153 -0.17 8.05 -1.18
C ILE A 153 0.49 8.18 -2.57
N LYS A 154 0.42 9.36 -3.18
CA LYS A 154 1.09 9.68 -4.45
C LYS A 154 2.44 10.36 -4.22
N LYS A 155 3.52 9.68 -4.62
CA LYS A 155 4.88 10.20 -4.51
C LYS A 155 5.24 11.01 -5.76
N VAL A 156 5.29 12.34 -5.63
CA VAL A 156 5.88 13.26 -6.60
C VAL A 156 7.38 13.38 -6.31
N ALA A 157 8.19 13.75 -7.30
CA ALA A 157 9.63 13.97 -7.15
C ALA A 157 9.94 15.47 -7.25
N GLY A 158 10.74 15.99 -6.31
CA GLY A 158 10.88 17.42 -6.07
C GLY A 158 9.92 17.94 -4.99
N GLY A 159 10.14 19.19 -4.56
CA GLY A 159 9.46 19.79 -3.41
C GLY A 159 10.11 19.47 -2.06
N ALA A 160 9.71 20.21 -1.03
CA ALA A 160 9.96 19.93 0.38
C ALA A 160 8.94 18.91 0.94
N LEU A 161 9.18 18.38 2.13
CA LEU A 161 8.19 17.52 2.81
C LEU A 161 6.92 18.30 3.17
N GLU A 162 7.05 19.58 3.52
CA GLU A 162 5.94 20.50 3.82
C GLU A 162 5.04 20.80 2.60
N ASP A 163 5.52 20.59 1.37
CA ASP A 163 4.72 20.77 0.14
C ASP A 163 3.72 19.63 -0.08
N SER A 164 3.73 18.59 0.77
CA SER A 164 2.75 17.51 0.74
C SER A 164 1.37 18.06 1.11
N LEU A 165 0.34 17.77 0.33
CA LEU A 165 -1.04 18.17 0.64
C LEU A 165 -1.99 16.98 0.67
N LEU A 166 -3.04 17.09 1.48
CA LEU A 166 -4.19 16.21 1.42
C LEU A 166 -5.11 16.67 0.28
N VAL A 167 -5.69 15.72 -0.45
CA VAL A 167 -6.77 15.99 -1.41
C VAL A 167 -8.01 15.32 -0.88
N ASP A 168 -9.05 16.10 -0.59
CA ASP A 168 -10.38 15.61 -0.20
C ASP A 168 -11.08 15.01 -1.42
N GLY A 169 -10.67 13.80 -1.80
CA GLY A 169 -11.06 13.14 -3.04
C GLY A 169 -9.95 12.22 -3.55
N VAL A 170 -9.55 12.41 -4.81
CA VAL A 170 -8.55 11.56 -5.47
C VAL A 170 -7.53 12.37 -6.26
N SER A 171 -6.27 11.95 -6.17
CA SER A 171 -5.21 12.36 -7.08
C SER A 171 -4.64 11.13 -7.79
N PHE A 172 -4.45 11.24 -9.10
CA PHE A 172 -3.69 10.30 -9.91
C PHE A 172 -2.58 11.05 -10.63
N LYS A 173 -1.43 10.42 -10.82
CA LYS A 173 -0.36 11.03 -11.61
C LYS A 173 -0.83 11.13 -13.06
N LYS A 174 -0.59 12.27 -13.72
CA LYS A 174 -0.83 12.48 -15.15
C LYS A 174 -0.31 11.28 -15.95
N THR A 175 -1.22 10.59 -16.62
CA THR A 175 -0.92 9.46 -17.51
C THR A 175 -0.41 9.99 -18.87
N PHE A 176 -0.15 9.10 -19.83
CA PHE A 176 0.39 9.51 -21.12
C PHE A 176 -0.63 10.39 -21.86
N ALA A 177 -0.25 11.65 -22.12
CA ALA A 177 -1.07 12.63 -22.82
C ALA A 177 -0.77 12.58 -24.33
N TYR A 178 -1.83 12.50 -25.13
CA TYR A 178 -1.78 12.43 -26.60
C TYR A 178 -2.03 13.83 -27.21
N ALA A 179 -1.99 13.95 -28.54
CA ALA A 179 -2.13 15.23 -29.22
C ALA A 179 -3.48 15.91 -28.92
N GLY A 180 -3.45 17.23 -28.63
CA GLY A 180 -4.64 18.04 -28.28
C GLY A 180 -4.85 18.26 -26.77
N PHE A 181 -4.20 17.48 -25.89
CA PHE A 181 -4.39 17.58 -24.43
C PHE A 181 -4.16 18.99 -23.87
N GLU A 182 -3.20 19.76 -24.39
CA GLU A 182 -2.86 21.09 -23.86
C GLU A 182 -3.94 22.16 -24.09
N MET A 183 -4.89 21.89 -25.00
CA MET A 183 -6.04 22.78 -25.26
C MET A 183 -7.26 22.44 -24.39
N GLN A 184 -7.29 21.29 -23.72
CA GLN A 184 -8.40 20.91 -22.84
C GLN A 184 -8.45 21.82 -21.61
N PRO A 185 -9.65 22.27 -21.17
CA PRO A 185 -9.78 23.03 -19.93
C PRO A 185 -9.21 22.25 -18.74
N LYS A 186 -8.49 22.96 -17.88
CA LYS A 186 -7.74 22.37 -16.75
C LYS A 186 -8.46 22.41 -15.42
N THR A 187 -9.48 23.25 -15.31
CA THR A 187 -10.24 23.49 -14.08
C THR A 187 -11.73 23.45 -14.40
N TYR A 188 -12.47 22.52 -13.77
CA TYR A 188 -13.93 22.41 -13.89
C TYR A 188 -14.59 22.56 -12.52
N LYS A 189 -15.81 23.09 -12.49
CA LYS A 189 -16.66 23.16 -11.30
C LYS A 189 -17.88 22.27 -11.51
N ASN A 190 -18.15 21.35 -10.58
CA ASN A 190 -19.20 20.34 -10.70
C ASN A 190 -19.19 19.48 -11.99
N PRO A 191 -18.02 18.99 -12.49
CA PRO A 191 -18.00 18.17 -13.69
C PRO A 191 -18.67 16.80 -13.49
N LYS A 192 -19.33 16.31 -14.54
CA LYS A 192 -19.73 14.90 -14.67
C LYS A 192 -18.53 14.05 -15.09
N ILE A 193 -18.28 12.96 -14.36
CA ILE A 193 -17.13 12.07 -14.54
C ILE A 193 -17.59 10.70 -15.04
N ALA A 194 -17.15 10.32 -16.24
CA ALA A 194 -17.33 8.98 -16.79
C ALA A 194 -16.12 8.09 -16.45
N LEU A 195 -16.38 6.94 -15.82
CA LEU A 195 -15.36 5.93 -15.50
C LEU A 195 -15.51 4.74 -16.46
N LEU A 196 -14.51 4.51 -17.30
CA LEU A 196 -14.54 3.52 -18.39
C LEU A 196 -13.49 2.43 -18.20
N ASN A 197 -13.81 1.24 -18.70
CA ASN A 197 -12.90 0.11 -18.85
C ASN A 197 -12.95 -0.37 -20.32
N ILE A 198 -12.70 0.57 -21.24
CA ILE A 198 -12.85 0.42 -22.70
C ILE A 198 -11.66 1.10 -23.39
N GLU A 199 -11.13 0.49 -24.45
CA GLU A 199 -10.16 1.15 -25.34
C GLU A 199 -10.86 2.13 -26.28
N LEU A 200 -10.31 3.34 -26.38
CA LEU A 200 -10.73 4.38 -27.32
C LEU A 200 -9.60 4.62 -28.34
N GLU A 201 -9.02 3.53 -28.86
CA GLU A 201 -8.04 3.50 -29.96
C GLU A 201 -8.66 2.81 -31.18
N LEU A 202 -8.22 3.17 -32.40
CA LEU A 202 -8.62 2.48 -33.63
C LEU A 202 -7.87 1.14 -33.71
N LYS A 203 -8.55 0.04 -33.33
CA LYS A 203 -8.07 -1.33 -33.44
C LYS A 203 -9.21 -2.23 -33.90
N ALA A 204 -8.88 -3.30 -34.64
CA ALA A 204 -9.77 -4.44 -34.81
C ALA A 204 -10.13 -5.00 -33.42
N GLU A 205 -11.42 -5.21 -33.13
CA GLU A 205 -11.89 -5.52 -31.77
C GLU A 205 -11.44 -6.89 -31.22
N ARG A 206 -10.76 -7.74 -32.03
CA ARG A 206 -10.16 -9.02 -31.62
C ARG A 206 -8.95 -9.40 -32.46
N ASP A 207 -7.92 -9.95 -31.82
CA ASP A 207 -6.73 -10.54 -32.47
C ASP A 207 -7.01 -11.75 -33.40
N ASN A 208 -8.24 -12.28 -33.37
CA ASN A 208 -8.65 -13.49 -34.10
C ASN A 208 -9.78 -13.24 -35.14
N ALA A 209 -9.96 -11.99 -35.59
CA ALA A 209 -10.99 -11.64 -36.58
C ALA A 209 -10.43 -11.67 -38.01
N GLU A 210 -10.47 -12.84 -38.67
CA GLU A 210 -10.20 -12.93 -40.12
C GLU A 210 -11.35 -12.28 -40.92
N ILE A 211 -11.15 -11.03 -41.34
CA ILE A 211 -12.03 -10.38 -42.32
C ILE A 211 -11.60 -10.85 -43.72
N ARG A 212 -12.49 -11.60 -44.40
CA ARG A 212 -12.29 -12.02 -45.80
C ARG A 212 -13.07 -11.08 -46.71
N LEU A 213 -12.41 -10.61 -47.77
CA LEU A 213 -12.88 -9.56 -48.67
C LEU A 213 -12.57 -9.98 -50.10
N ASP A 214 -13.60 -10.06 -50.94
CA ASP A 214 -13.46 -10.47 -52.35
C ASP A 214 -13.35 -9.25 -53.29
N SER A 215 -13.60 -8.03 -52.79
CA SER A 215 -13.51 -6.78 -53.55
C SER A 215 -12.85 -5.61 -52.79
N VAL A 216 -12.31 -4.66 -53.56
CA VAL A 216 -11.70 -3.41 -53.04
C VAL A 216 -12.76 -2.47 -52.43
N GLU A 217 -14.00 -2.50 -52.92
CA GLU A 217 -15.07 -1.69 -52.35
C GLU A 217 -15.50 -2.15 -50.96
N GLU A 218 -15.42 -3.46 -50.68
CA GLU A 218 -15.72 -4.00 -49.35
C GLU A 218 -14.64 -3.63 -48.34
N TYR A 219 -13.37 -3.56 -48.77
CA TYR A 219 -12.28 -3.04 -47.92
C TYR A 219 -12.55 -1.60 -47.46
N GLN A 220 -12.96 -0.70 -48.36
CA GLN A 220 -13.32 0.67 -47.98
C GLN A 220 -14.51 0.68 -46.99
N LYS A 221 -15.55 -0.12 -47.25
CA LYS A 221 -16.73 -0.24 -46.35
C LYS A 221 -16.36 -0.74 -44.95
N VAL A 222 -15.33 -1.60 -44.82
CA VAL A 222 -14.79 -2.03 -43.51
C VAL A 222 -14.08 -0.87 -42.81
N VAL A 223 -13.18 -0.15 -43.49
CA VAL A 223 -12.49 1.02 -42.92
C VAL A 223 -13.51 2.08 -42.46
N ASP A 224 -14.48 2.43 -43.32
CA ASP A 224 -15.55 3.38 -43.00
C ASP A 224 -16.39 2.91 -41.78
N ALA A 225 -16.61 1.60 -41.64
CA ALA A 225 -17.31 1.02 -40.50
C ALA A 225 -16.49 1.08 -39.19
N GLU A 226 -15.17 0.85 -39.22
CA GLU A 226 -14.30 1.00 -38.06
C GLU A 226 -14.30 2.45 -37.54
N TRP A 227 -14.15 3.43 -38.44
CA TRP A 227 -14.27 4.85 -38.09
C TRP A 227 -15.66 5.18 -37.54
N LYS A 228 -16.73 4.68 -38.16
CA LYS A 228 -18.11 4.89 -37.68
C LYS A 228 -18.32 4.30 -36.29
N ILE A 229 -17.81 3.10 -36.00
CA ILE A 229 -17.89 2.47 -34.67
C ILE A 229 -17.13 3.29 -33.62
N LEU A 230 -15.97 3.87 -33.97
CA LEU A 230 -15.22 4.75 -33.07
C LEU A 230 -15.99 6.05 -32.77
N TYR A 231 -16.46 6.77 -33.79
CA TYR A 231 -17.26 7.99 -33.59
C TYR A 231 -18.56 7.70 -32.85
N GLU A 232 -19.26 6.60 -33.16
CA GLU A 232 -20.44 6.17 -32.42
C GLU A 232 -20.20 5.84 -30.94
N LYS A 233 -18.96 5.56 -30.52
CA LYS A 233 -18.61 5.41 -29.09
C LYS A 233 -18.35 6.78 -28.46
N LEU A 234 -17.67 7.68 -29.17
CA LEU A 234 -17.36 9.04 -28.72
C LEU A 234 -18.62 9.92 -28.60
N ASP A 235 -19.52 9.88 -29.60
CA ASP A 235 -20.79 10.60 -29.62
C ASP A 235 -21.70 10.19 -28.45
N LYS A 236 -21.72 8.90 -28.05
CA LYS A 236 -22.48 8.42 -26.90
C LYS A 236 -21.91 8.93 -25.56
N ILE A 237 -20.58 8.98 -25.44
CA ILE A 237 -19.91 9.56 -24.27
C ILE A 237 -20.23 11.07 -24.17
N HIS A 238 -20.18 11.81 -25.29
CA HIS A 238 -20.56 13.22 -25.31
C HIS A 238 -22.06 13.45 -25.02
N ALA A 239 -22.95 12.62 -25.57
CA ALA A 239 -24.40 12.70 -25.33
C ALA A 239 -24.80 12.43 -23.86
N SER A 240 -23.98 11.71 -23.09
CA SER A 240 -24.17 11.56 -21.63
C SER A 240 -23.89 12.85 -20.84
N GLY A 241 -23.28 13.87 -21.47
CA GLY A 241 -22.90 15.11 -20.82
C GLY A 241 -21.72 14.99 -19.85
N ALA A 242 -20.94 13.91 -19.93
CA ALA A 242 -19.66 13.80 -19.22
C ALA A 242 -18.70 14.91 -19.65
N GLN A 243 -17.95 15.47 -18.70
CA GLN A 243 -16.89 16.46 -18.94
C GLN A 243 -15.49 15.89 -18.68
N VAL A 244 -15.38 14.85 -17.85
CA VAL A 244 -14.13 14.18 -17.49
C VAL A 244 -14.26 12.70 -17.81
N VAL A 245 -13.43 12.17 -18.70
CA VAL A 245 -13.45 10.77 -19.14
C VAL A 245 -12.17 10.07 -18.68
N LEU A 246 -12.30 9.12 -17.76
CA LEU A 246 -11.18 8.33 -17.23
C LEU A 246 -11.30 6.88 -17.70
N SER A 247 -10.32 6.38 -18.47
CA SER A 247 -10.27 4.95 -18.84
C SER A 247 -9.09 4.22 -18.19
N LYS A 248 -9.33 3.01 -17.70
CA LYS A 248 -8.26 2.05 -17.33
C LYS A 248 -7.37 1.72 -18.52
N LEU A 249 -7.91 1.76 -19.73
CA LEU A 249 -7.25 1.35 -20.96
C LEU A 249 -6.82 2.58 -21.79
N PRO A 250 -6.01 2.41 -22.86
CA PRO A 250 -5.60 3.52 -23.71
C PRO A 250 -6.75 4.30 -24.39
N ILE A 251 -6.48 5.57 -24.68
CA ILE A 251 -7.30 6.50 -25.47
C ILE A 251 -6.38 7.06 -26.54
N GLY A 252 -6.76 6.99 -27.82
CA GLY A 252 -5.91 7.40 -28.94
C GLY A 252 -5.98 8.90 -29.26
N ASP A 253 -5.11 9.36 -30.16
CA ASP A 253 -5.06 10.76 -30.59
C ASP A 253 -6.40 11.27 -31.16
N VAL A 254 -7.08 10.48 -32.01
CA VAL A 254 -8.40 10.82 -32.59
C VAL A 254 -9.43 11.11 -31.50
N ALA A 255 -9.51 10.24 -30.48
CA ALA A 255 -10.43 10.42 -29.37
C ALA A 255 -10.04 11.64 -28.51
N THR A 256 -8.75 11.84 -28.28
CA THR A 256 -8.21 12.99 -27.53
C THR A 256 -8.54 14.32 -28.21
N GLN A 257 -8.42 14.38 -29.54
CA GLN A 257 -8.80 15.54 -30.37
C GLN A 257 -10.32 15.77 -30.34
N TYR A 258 -11.13 14.73 -30.58
CA TYR A 258 -12.59 14.82 -30.52
C TYR A 258 -13.10 15.38 -29.18
N PHE A 259 -12.47 14.99 -28.06
CA PHE A 259 -12.78 15.51 -26.73
C PHE A 259 -12.25 16.94 -26.51
N ALA A 260 -11.06 17.28 -27.01
CA ALA A 260 -10.52 18.64 -26.95
C ALA A 260 -11.40 19.66 -27.70
N ASP A 261 -11.92 19.31 -28.87
CA ASP A 261 -12.87 20.13 -29.66
C ASP A 261 -14.22 20.39 -28.94
N ARG A 262 -14.47 19.74 -27.79
CA ARG A 262 -15.74 19.75 -27.05
C ARG A 262 -15.59 20.14 -25.58
N ASP A 263 -14.46 20.73 -25.20
CA ASP A 263 -14.14 21.10 -23.81
C ASP A 263 -14.25 19.90 -22.82
N MET A 264 -13.91 18.69 -23.29
CA MET A 264 -13.91 17.47 -22.48
C MET A 264 -12.48 17.05 -22.14
N PHE A 265 -12.22 16.82 -20.86
CA PHE A 265 -10.96 16.25 -20.37
C PHE A 265 -10.93 14.73 -20.55
N CYS A 266 -9.82 14.16 -21.01
CA CYS A 266 -9.66 12.71 -21.10
C CYS A 266 -8.31 12.20 -20.58
N ALA A 267 -8.32 11.11 -19.80
CA ALA A 267 -7.12 10.40 -19.36
C ALA A 267 -7.28 8.88 -19.54
N GLY A 268 -6.44 8.30 -20.40
CA GLY A 268 -6.31 6.85 -20.56
C GLY A 268 -5.27 6.24 -19.63
N ARG A 269 -5.21 4.91 -19.58
CA ARG A 269 -4.23 4.11 -18.81
C ARG A 269 -4.25 4.39 -17.29
N VAL A 270 -5.40 4.75 -16.72
CA VAL A 270 -5.56 5.04 -15.29
C VAL A 270 -5.41 3.73 -14.47
N PRO A 271 -4.59 3.69 -13.39
CA PRO A 271 -4.45 2.51 -12.55
C PRO A 271 -5.79 2.06 -11.94
N GLU A 272 -6.02 0.74 -11.86
CA GLU A 272 -7.29 0.20 -11.38
C GLU A 272 -7.60 0.57 -9.91
N GLU A 273 -6.58 0.70 -9.06
CA GLU A 273 -6.76 1.22 -7.69
C GLU A 273 -7.31 2.64 -7.69
N ASP A 274 -6.78 3.50 -8.57
CA ASP A 274 -7.16 4.91 -8.63
C ASP A 274 -8.55 5.05 -9.23
N LEU A 275 -8.89 4.25 -10.24
CA LEU A 275 -10.26 4.17 -10.76
C LEU A 275 -11.27 3.74 -9.69
N LYS A 276 -10.90 2.76 -8.83
CA LYS A 276 -11.72 2.32 -7.68
C LYS A 276 -11.83 3.38 -6.58
N ARG A 277 -10.78 4.17 -6.34
CA ARG A 277 -10.82 5.33 -5.43
C ARG A 277 -11.75 6.41 -6.00
N THR A 278 -11.65 6.75 -7.29
CA THR A 278 -12.52 7.75 -7.94
C THR A 278 -13.99 7.32 -7.94
N MET A 279 -14.25 6.03 -8.20
CA MET A 279 -15.58 5.42 -8.09
C MET A 279 -16.22 5.68 -6.72
N LYS A 280 -15.47 5.49 -5.63
CA LYS A 280 -15.92 5.83 -4.27
C LYS A 280 -16.06 7.34 -4.04
N ALA A 281 -15.04 8.12 -4.38
CA ALA A 281 -14.97 9.55 -4.04
C ALA A 281 -15.97 10.41 -4.83
N CYS A 282 -16.34 10.01 -6.04
CA CYS A 282 -17.24 10.77 -6.92
C CYS A 282 -18.61 10.09 -7.11
N GLY A 283 -18.85 8.92 -6.53
CA GLY A 283 -20.13 8.20 -6.59
C GLY A 283 -20.51 7.58 -7.94
N GLY A 284 -19.63 7.60 -8.93
CA GLY A 284 -19.88 7.00 -10.26
C GLY A 284 -19.61 5.48 -10.29
N ALA A 285 -20.00 4.83 -11.39
CA ALA A 285 -19.74 3.40 -11.62
C ALA A 285 -18.82 3.17 -12.83
N VAL A 286 -18.02 2.10 -12.80
CA VAL A 286 -17.07 1.76 -13.88
C VAL A 286 -17.77 0.95 -14.97
N MET A 287 -17.85 1.51 -16.18
CA MET A 287 -18.55 0.91 -17.32
C MET A 287 -17.63 0.19 -18.30
N THR A 288 -18.04 -0.99 -18.74
CA THR A 288 -17.43 -1.76 -19.84
C THR A 288 -18.11 -1.53 -21.19
N THR A 289 -19.21 -0.79 -21.23
CA THR A 289 -19.96 -0.41 -22.44
C THR A 289 -20.14 1.10 -22.52
N ALA A 290 -20.04 1.67 -23.73
CA ALA A 290 -20.30 3.08 -23.99
C ALA A 290 -21.79 3.37 -24.28
N HIS A 291 -22.67 2.36 -24.18
CA HIS A 291 -24.09 2.45 -24.52
C HIS A 291 -24.97 2.82 -23.32
N ASP A 292 -24.60 2.39 -22.12
CA ASP A 292 -25.45 2.44 -20.91
C ASP A 292 -25.07 3.62 -19.98
N LEU A 293 -24.45 4.66 -20.54
CA LEU A 293 -23.98 5.86 -19.84
C LEU A 293 -25.14 6.80 -19.47
N ASN A 294 -25.78 6.49 -18.35
CA ASN A 294 -26.88 7.28 -17.77
C ASN A 294 -26.38 8.25 -16.68
N ASP A 295 -27.16 9.27 -16.35
CA ASP A 295 -26.84 10.24 -15.29
C ASP A 295 -26.67 9.63 -13.88
N SER A 296 -27.19 8.42 -13.65
CA SER A 296 -26.99 7.64 -12.42
C SER A 296 -25.66 6.87 -12.36
N VAL A 297 -24.91 6.83 -13.46
CA VAL A 297 -23.63 6.13 -13.62
C VAL A 297 -22.46 7.10 -13.55
N LEU A 298 -22.67 8.36 -13.96
CA LEU A 298 -21.68 9.42 -13.95
C LEU A 298 -21.42 9.91 -12.53
N GLY A 299 -20.15 9.94 -12.14
CA GLY A 299 -19.73 10.55 -10.88
C GLY A 299 -19.76 12.08 -10.95
N THR A 300 -19.74 12.74 -9.79
CA THR A 300 -19.54 14.20 -9.70
C THR A 300 -18.50 14.53 -8.64
N CYS A 301 -17.78 15.64 -8.81
CA CYS A 301 -16.93 16.24 -7.77
C CYS A 301 -17.15 17.75 -7.72
N ALA A 302 -16.89 18.42 -6.59
CA ALA A 302 -17.10 19.87 -6.48
C ALA A 302 -16.18 20.68 -7.40
N VAL A 303 -14.91 20.26 -7.49
CA VAL A 303 -13.87 20.88 -8.32
C VAL A 303 -12.96 19.79 -8.89
N PHE A 304 -12.56 19.94 -10.15
CA PHE A 304 -11.45 19.21 -10.78
C PHE A 304 -10.41 20.26 -11.22
N ASP A 305 -9.11 20.03 -10.99
CA ASP A 305 -8.07 21.05 -11.21
C ASP A 305 -6.67 20.44 -11.47
N GLU A 306 -6.05 20.69 -12.64
CA GLU A 306 -4.67 20.27 -12.96
C GLU A 306 -3.65 21.25 -12.33
N ARG A 307 -3.25 21.02 -11.07
CA ARG A 307 -2.27 21.87 -10.35
C ARG A 307 -0.83 21.37 -10.37
N GLN A 308 0.08 22.34 -10.32
CA GLN A 308 1.49 22.20 -9.93
C GLN A 308 1.65 22.79 -8.50
N ILE A 309 2.48 22.19 -7.64
CA ILE A 309 2.41 22.35 -6.16
C ILE A 309 3.75 22.81 -5.54
N GLY A 310 3.72 23.71 -4.54
CA GLY A 310 4.84 24.00 -3.61
C GLY A 310 4.72 25.29 -2.75
N SER A 311 5.49 25.35 -1.65
CA SER A 311 5.85 26.43 -0.68
C SER A 311 4.96 26.79 0.55
N GLU A 312 5.47 26.38 1.74
CA GLU A 312 5.48 27.03 3.10
C GLU A 312 4.20 27.12 4.00
N SER A 313 4.21 27.06 5.37
CA SER A 313 5.10 26.42 6.40
C SER A 313 4.52 26.40 7.88
N CYS A 314 5.05 25.54 8.80
CA CYS A 314 4.91 25.51 10.31
C CYS A 314 3.54 25.12 11.00
N ALA A 315 3.31 24.93 12.35
CA ALA A 315 3.97 24.39 13.59
C ALA A 315 2.90 24.40 14.80
N GLU A 316 2.98 24.09 16.13
CA GLU A 316 3.77 23.27 17.12
C GLU A 316 3.02 23.08 18.52
N ASN A 317 3.52 22.26 19.49
CA ASN A 317 3.28 22.23 20.99
C ASN A 317 1.86 21.83 21.59
N ILE A 318 1.50 21.56 22.89
CA ILE A 318 2.05 21.35 24.30
C ILE A 318 0.89 20.74 25.22
N LEU A 319 0.90 20.26 26.51
CA LEU A 319 1.75 19.54 27.54
C LEU A 319 0.84 19.07 28.77
N LEU A 320 1.36 18.35 29.80
CA LEU A 320 0.84 18.02 31.18
C LEU A 320 -0.40 17.06 31.36
N SER A 321 -0.59 16.23 32.42
CA SER A 321 0.27 15.81 33.56
C SER A 321 0.03 14.35 34.11
N ASN A 322 1.11 13.65 34.51
CA ASN A 322 1.30 12.54 35.49
C ASN A 322 0.45 11.24 35.49
N CYS A 323 1.10 10.10 35.11
CA CYS A 323 0.95 8.73 35.66
C CYS A 323 1.89 7.66 34.98
N TRP A 324 2.78 8.07 34.07
CA TRP A 324 3.29 7.27 32.94
C TRP A 324 4.78 7.50 32.65
N TYR A 325 5.64 7.44 33.67
CA TYR A 325 7.08 7.65 33.54
C TYR A 325 7.75 6.72 32.50
N GLY A 326 8.49 7.34 31.59
CA GLY A 326 9.28 6.72 30.52
C GLY A 326 10.55 7.54 30.24
N VAL A 327 11.15 7.34 29.06
CA VAL A 327 12.39 8.04 28.66
C VAL A 327 12.10 8.98 27.50
N ASP A 328 12.43 10.26 27.68
CA ASP A 328 12.36 11.26 26.62
C ASP A 328 13.64 11.23 25.78
N ILE A 329 13.54 10.65 24.57
CA ILE A 329 14.63 10.53 23.61
C ILE A 329 15.15 11.91 23.14
N THR A 330 14.37 12.99 23.30
CA THR A 330 14.79 14.36 22.94
C THR A 330 15.49 15.13 24.05
N LYS A 331 15.34 14.70 25.32
CA LYS A 331 16.00 15.30 26.49
C LYS A 331 17.07 14.40 27.12
N GLU A 332 17.15 13.14 26.70
CA GLU A 332 18.00 12.07 27.29
C GLU A 332 17.74 11.82 28.79
N ASP A 333 16.54 12.15 29.27
CA ASP A 333 16.13 12.08 30.68
C ASP A 333 14.78 11.37 30.86
N ILE A 334 14.44 11.04 32.12
CA ILE A 334 13.14 10.49 32.48
C ILE A 334 12.08 11.58 32.37
N SER A 335 11.01 11.32 31.61
CA SER A 335 9.82 12.18 31.56
C SER A 335 8.57 11.35 31.75
N ASP A 336 7.45 11.99 32.05
CA ASP A 336 6.17 11.32 32.00
C ASP A 336 5.60 11.38 30.57
N ASN A 337 5.41 10.20 29.98
CA ASN A 337 5.02 10.04 28.59
C ASN A 337 3.59 10.53 28.32
N MET A 338 2.72 10.62 29.33
CA MET A 338 1.36 11.10 29.17
C MET A 338 1.34 12.62 29.01
N GLU A 339 2.16 13.33 29.77
CA GLU A 339 2.37 14.78 29.64
C GLU A 339 2.97 15.12 28.29
N SER A 340 4.01 14.37 27.92
CA SER A 340 4.71 14.46 26.64
C SER A 340 3.84 13.99 25.46
N CYS A 341 2.60 13.54 25.72
CA CYS A 341 1.62 13.11 24.73
C CYS A 341 2.10 11.95 23.83
N VAL A 342 3.00 11.13 24.36
CA VAL A 342 3.57 9.94 23.72
C VAL A 342 2.64 8.75 23.97
N TRP A 343 1.64 8.62 23.09
CA TRP A 343 0.51 7.70 23.28
C TRP A 343 0.50 6.60 22.21
N GLU A 344 0.38 5.35 22.66
CA GLU A 344 0.24 4.17 21.80
C GLU A 344 -1.06 3.42 22.12
N PRO A 345 -1.80 2.92 21.11
CA PRO A 345 -2.95 2.04 21.34
C PRO A 345 -2.54 0.76 22.10
N ALA A 346 -3.26 0.40 23.16
CA ALA A 346 -2.93 -0.76 24.00
C ALA A 346 -2.84 -2.09 23.23
N ILE A 347 -3.57 -2.22 22.10
CA ILE A 347 -3.48 -3.37 21.19
C ILE A 347 -2.06 -3.57 20.63
N VAL A 348 -1.29 -2.50 20.38
CA VAL A 348 0.12 -2.59 19.95
C VAL A 348 0.93 -3.41 20.95
N LYS A 349 0.85 -3.05 22.24
CA LYS A 349 1.59 -3.73 23.31
C LYS A 349 1.07 -5.16 23.56
N LYS A 350 -0.25 -5.39 23.49
CA LYS A 350 -0.84 -6.73 23.66
C LYS A 350 -0.40 -7.70 22.57
N ASN A 351 -0.56 -7.32 21.30
CA ASN A 351 -0.17 -8.17 20.16
C ASN A 351 1.35 -8.37 20.17
N ALA A 352 2.14 -7.31 20.41
CA ALA A 352 3.60 -7.41 20.50
C ALA A 352 4.09 -8.38 21.58
N ILE A 353 3.56 -8.32 22.81
CA ILE A 353 3.95 -9.23 23.89
C ILE A 353 3.49 -10.66 23.61
N THR A 354 2.27 -10.82 23.08
CA THR A 354 1.73 -12.14 22.72
C THR A 354 2.59 -12.79 21.66
N ALA A 355 2.74 -12.15 20.50
CA ALA A 355 3.49 -12.65 19.35
C ALA A 355 4.99 -12.86 19.66
N ALA A 356 5.63 -11.98 20.44
CA ALA A 356 7.01 -12.18 20.87
C ALA A 356 7.16 -13.38 21.82
N SER A 357 6.21 -13.59 22.72
CA SER A 357 6.23 -14.75 23.62
C SER A 357 5.93 -16.06 22.89
N GLU A 358 5.08 -16.04 21.87
CA GLU A 358 4.82 -17.19 21.00
C GLU A 358 6.00 -17.50 20.08
N ALA A 359 6.68 -16.48 19.53
CA ALA A 359 7.94 -16.63 18.80
C ALA A 359 8.98 -17.40 19.63
N ALA A 360 9.21 -16.93 20.86
CA ALA A 360 10.18 -17.55 21.77
C ALA A 360 9.74 -18.96 22.19
N CYS A 361 8.46 -19.18 22.50
CA CYS A 361 7.94 -20.50 22.84
C CYS A 361 8.04 -21.50 21.67
N LEU A 362 7.83 -21.05 20.43
CA LEU A 362 7.95 -21.88 19.24
C LEU A 362 9.41 -22.29 19.00
N VAL A 363 10.35 -21.33 19.05
CA VAL A 363 11.78 -21.63 18.92
C VAL A 363 12.27 -22.57 20.03
N LEU A 364 11.84 -22.37 21.28
CA LEU A 364 12.14 -23.26 22.42
C LEU A 364 11.46 -24.64 22.36
N SER A 365 10.51 -24.85 21.43
CA SER A 365 9.82 -26.12 21.25
C SER A 365 10.42 -27.01 20.15
N VAL A 366 11.42 -26.51 19.41
CA VAL A 366 12.14 -27.27 18.39
C VAL A 366 13.47 -27.76 18.98
N ASP A 367 13.58 -29.07 19.15
CA ASP A 367 14.79 -29.78 19.55
C ASP A 367 15.61 -30.22 18.33
N GLU A 368 14.97 -30.81 17.31
CA GLU A 368 15.60 -31.25 16.07
C GLU A 368 15.21 -30.39 14.84
N THR A 369 16.18 -30.06 13.99
CA THR A 369 15.94 -29.36 12.70
C THR A 369 16.41 -30.22 11.53
N ILE A 370 15.48 -31.01 10.97
CA ILE A 370 15.75 -31.88 9.82
C ILE A 370 15.64 -31.09 8.52
N LYS A 371 16.75 -30.96 7.78
CA LYS A 371 16.77 -30.34 6.44
C LYS A 371 16.98 -31.42 5.38
N ASN A 372 15.98 -31.65 4.53
CA ASN A 372 16.10 -32.55 3.38
C ASN A 372 16.63 -31.77 2.16
N PRO A 373 17.89 -31.93 1.74
CA PRO A 373 18.38 -31.34 0.49
C PRO A 373 17.73 -32.04 -0.70
N LYS A 374 17.38 -31.29 -1.76
CA LYS A 374 17.04 -31.92 -3.03
C LYS A 374 18.23 -32.75 -3.51
N ALA A 375 17.99 -33.98 -3.93
CA ALA A 375 18.98 -34.75 -4.68
C ALA A 375 19.46 -33.92 -5.89
N GLY A 376 20.76 -34.01 -6.19
CA GLY A 376 21.41 -33.13 -7.16
C GLY A 376 20.76 -33.21 -8.55
N GLY A 377 20.70 -32.06 -9.24
CA GLY A 377 20.36 -32.03 -10.66
C GLY A 377 21.33 -32.91 -11.45
N GLU A 378 20.83 -33.57 -12.48
CA GLU A 378 21.54 -34.64 -13.17
C GLU A 378 22.88 -34.18 -13.77
N GLY A 379 23.89 -35.05 -13.70
CA GLY A 379 25.17 -34.83 -14.38
C GLY A 379 24.98 -34.72 -15.89
N GLY A 380 25.86 -33.93 -16.54
CA GLY A 380 25.70 -33.57 -17.95
C GLY A 380 25.47 -34.76 -18.88
N GLN A 381 24.45 -34.65 -19.74
CA GLN A 381 24.08 -35.67 -20.71
C GLN A 381 25.19 -35.88 -21.75
N GLY A 382 26.03 -36.90 -21.53
CA GLY A 382 26.92 -37.42 -22.55
C GLY A 382 26.11 -38.03 -23.70
N MET A 383 26.14 -37.39 -24.88
CA MET A 383 25.38 -37.84 -26.05
C MET A 383 25.76 -39.28 -26.48
N PRO A 384 24.78 -40.19 -26.60
CA PRO A 384 25.04 -41.51 -27.17
C PRO A 384 25.28 -41.43 -28.69
N MET A 385 26.53 -41.62 -29.13
CA MET A 385 26.86 -41.70 -30.56
C MET A 385 26.24 -42.97 -31.20
N PRO A 386 25.53 -42.85 -32.34
CA PRO A 386 24.79 -43.97 -32.92
C PRO A 386 25.71 -44.94 -33.69
N GLY A 387 26.12 -46.01 -33.02
CA GLY A 387 26.21 -47.39 -33.54
C GLY A 387 27.11 -47.72 -34.74
N ARG A 388 28.03 -48.69 -34.55
CA ARG A 388 28.42 -49.65 -35.60
C ARG A 388 28.66 -51.02 -34.97
N GLY A 389 28.07 -52.06 -35.58
CA GLY A 389 27.84 -53.34 -34.93
C GLY A 389 29.02 -54.33 -34.95
N ARG A 390 28.81 -55.45 -34.26
CA ARG A 390 29.58 -56.69 -34.41
C ARG A 390 28.61 -57.87 -34.49
N GLY A 391 28.70 -58.66 -35.55
CA GLY A 391 28.05 -59.96 -35.63
C GLY A 391 28.70 -60.96 -34.67
N ARG A 392 27.97 -62.02 -34.31
CA ARG A 392 28.50 -63.14 -33.53
C ARG A 392 29.54 -63.93 -34.35
N PRO A 393 30.60 -64.48 -33.72
CA PRO A 393 31.27 -65.66 -34.25
C PRO A 393 30.38 -66.91 -34.09
N MET A 394 30.66 -67.94 -34.89
CA MET A 394 30.50 -69.35 -34.48
C MET A 394 31.89 -69.88 -34.09
#